data_AF-A0A3C2D7I1-F1
#
_entry.id   AF-A0A3C2D7I1-F1
#
_cell.length_a   1.000
_cell.length_b   1.000
_cell.length_c   1.000
_cell.angle_alpha   90.00
_cell.angle_beta   90.00
_cell.angle_gamma   90.00
#
_symmetry.space_group_name_H-M   'P 1'
#
loop_
_entity.id
_entity.type
_entity.pdbx_description
1 polymer ?
#
loop_
_entity_poly.entity_id
_entity_poly.type
_entity_poly.pdbx_seq_one_letter_code
_entity_poly.pdbx_strand_id
1 'polypeptide(L)'
;MGRVCREVQEWIEEQVEQPIEEWENRQERRCREQDCNWWCLCCNKWFCWLVWVLVKVIRWVIVTVGKWVTRIVCEVVNVILDVIGFIVNLVLSIPIIGGILRTILNWVTEIIWRIVGLIDFLGSLLGIRPRKKMYFGVVVPSVGGVQIVPDVDIMRQVNSAITFYDTTCNINLIFTGICKTGITPPAAGLSVGCDAGGFFNDWWLAGSYFEIASATCKFTDSFRRVIGLGAEILVFIVQDVTPVNTNGCSFTSTHNYVVIEAKPTDQAFVAAHEMGHACWLTHDSDTNNLMNGSTPVANPVLTSLQISVVRWSKHCVYI
;
A
#
# COMPACT_ATOMS: atom_id res chain seq x y z
N MET A 1 4.35 -8.45 -11.24
CA MET A 1 2.91 -8.22 -11.50
C MET A 1 2.44 -7.13 -10.55
N GLY A 2 1.80 -6.07 -11.04
CA GLY A 2 1.33 -4.95 -10.19
C GLY A 2 0.21 -5.38 -9.24
N ARG A 3 0.03 -4.67 -8.12
CA ARG A 3 -0.89 -5.05 -7.03
C ARG A 3 -2.32 -5.27 -7.52
N VAL A 4 -2.86 -4.30 -8.27
CA VAL A 4 -4.24 -4.35 -8.82
C VAL A 4 -4.46 -5.63 -9.62
N CYS A 5 -3.45 -6.09 -10.33
CA CYS A 5 -3.59 -7.21 -11.24
C CYS A 5 -3.59 -8.55 -10.52
N ARG A 6 -2.86 -8.64 -9.39
CA ARG A 6 -3.02 -9.78 -8.49
C ARG A 6 -4.43 -9.80 -7.89
N GLU A 7 -4.93 -8.65 -7.44
CA GLU A 7 -6.27 -8.57 -6.85
C GLU A 7 -7.39 -8.85 -7.85
N VAL A 8 -7.28 -8.36 -9.10
CA VAL A 8 -8.23 -8.69 -10.17
C VAL A 8 -8.14 -10.17 -10.50
N GLN A 9 -6.94 -10.77 -10.49
CA GLN A 9 -6.80 -12.21 -10.72
C GLN A 9 -7.45 -13.03 -9.59
N GLU A 10 -7.24 -12.66 -8.33
CA GLU A 10 -7.90 -13.25 -7.17
C GLU A 10 -9.42 -13.09 -7.27
N TRP A 11 -9.92 -11.93 -7.68
CA TRP A 11 -11.35 -11.70 -7.92
C TRP A 11 -11.90 -12.59 -9.04
N ILE A 12 -11.17 -12.76 -10.15
CA ILE A 12 -11.57 -13.69 -11.23
C ILE A 12 -11.64 -15.12 -10.69
N GLU A 13 -10.69 -15.52 -9.85
CA GLU A 13 -10.68 -16.86 -9.24
C GLU A 13 -11.86 -17.06 -8.28
N GLU A 14 -12.13 -16.11 -7.40
CA GLU A 14 -13.18 -16.25 -6.38
C GLU A 14 -14.59 -16.02 -6.93
N GLN A 15 -14.80 -14.99 -7.76
CA GLN A 15 -16.14 -14.55 -8.17
C GLN A 15 -16.58 -15.10 -9.53
N VAL A 16 -15.65 -15.53 -10.37
CA VAL A 16 -15.98 -16.09 -11.70
C VAL A 16 -15.74 -17.60 -11.72
N GLU A 17 -14.57 -18.06 -11.28
CA GLU A 17 -14.22 -19.49 -11.41
C GLU A 17 -14.98 -20.38 -10.42
N GLN A 18 -14.99 -20.05 -9.12
CA GLN A 18 -15.65 -20.89 -8.11
C GLN A 18 -17.17 -21.05 -8.33
N PRO A 19 -17.97 -19.99 -8.61
CA PRO A 19 -19.41 -20.15 -8.78
C PRO A 19 -19.78 -20.96 -10.02
N ILE A 20 -18.98 -20.86 -11.09
CA ILE A 20 -19.16 -21.64 -12.31
C ILE A 20 -18.81 -23.11 -12.04
N GLU A 21 -17.77 -23.39 -11.26
CA GLU A 21 -17.42 -24.76 -10.85
C GLU A 21 -18.51 -25.42 -10.00
N GLU A 22 -19.08 -24.70 -9.04
CA GLU A 22 -20.22 -25.21 -8.29
C GLU A 22 -21.44 -25.50 -9.18
N TRP A 23 -21.69 -24.63 -10.16
CA TRP A 23 -22.77 -24.84 -11.13
C TRP A 23 -22.53 -26.07 -11.99
N GLU A 24 -21.29 -26.27 -12.48
CA GLU A 24 -20.87 -27.46 -13.24
C GLU A 24 -21.15 -28.73 -12.44
N ASN A 25 -20.68 -28.78 -11.19
CA ASN A 25 -20.89 -29.93 -10.29
C ASN A 25 -22.39 -30.19 -10.01
N ARG A 26 -23.19 -29.13 -9.86
CA ARG A 26 -24.65 -29.24 -9.70
C ARG A 26 -25.35 -29.78 -10.95
N GLN A 27 -24.95 -29.35 -12.15
CA GLN A 27 -25.49 -29.87 -13.39
C GLN A 27 -25.08 -31.31 -13.65
N GLU A 28 -23.81 -31.67 -13.38
CA GLU A 28 -23.35 -33.05 -13.53
C GLU A 28 -24.18 -34.00 -12.66
N ARG A 29 -24.42 -33.64 -11.39
CA ARG A 29 -25.31 -34.40 -10.51
C ARG A 29 -26.73 -34.51 -11.07
N ARG A 30 -27.34 -33.39 -11.47
CA ARG A 30 -28.68 -33.41 -12.09
C ARG A 30 -28.74 -34.31 -13.31
N CYS A 31 -27.80 -34.17 -14.25
CA CYS A 31 -27.79 -34.99 -15.47
C CYS A 31 -27.55 -36.47 -15.18
N ARG A 32 -26.86 -36.80 -14.08
CA ARG A 32 -26.61 -38.19 -13.67
C ARG A 32 -27.82 -38.81 -12.96
N GLU A 33 -28.53 -38.02 -12.16
CA GLU A 33 -29.72 -38.40 -11.38
C GLU A 33 -31.03 -38.36 -12.20
N GLN A 34 -31.06 -37.66 -13.33
CA GLN A 34 -32.26 -37.53 -14.15
C GLN A 34 -32.59 -38.83 -14.89
N ASP A 35 -33.77 -39.39 -14.59
CA ASP A 35 -34.27 -40.62 -15.22
C ASP A 35 -34.49 -40.46 -16.74
N CYS A 36 -34.21 -41.53 -17.49
CA CYS A 36 -34.44 -41.50 -18.93
C CYS A 36 -35.93 -41.45 -19.24
N ASN A 37 -36.34 -40.39 -19.95
CA ASN A 37 -37.66 -40.35 -20.57
C ASN A 37 -37.69 -41.27 -21.81
N TRP A 38 -38.21 -42.47 -21.62
CA TRP A 38 -38.26 -43.52 -22.64
C TRP A 38 -39.16 -43.15 -23.83
N TRP A 39 -40.20 -42.34 -23.60
CA TRP A 39 -41.11 -41.82 -24.64
C TRP A 39 -40.45 -40.87 -25.64
N CYS A 40 -39.26 -40.35 -25.30
CA CYS A 40 -38.49 -39.45 -26.16
C CYS A 40 -37.09 -40.02 -26.45
N LEU A 41 -36.93 -41.35 -26.49
CA LEU A 41 -35.66 -42.03 -26.85
C LEU A 41 -34.45 -41.60 -25.97
N CYS A 42 -34.67 -41.28 -24.69
CA CYS A 42 -33.66 -40.74 -23.79
C CYS A 42 -33.03 -39.39 -24.23
N CYS A 43 -33.66 -38.62 -25.15
CA CYS A 43 -33.15 -37.33 -25.62
C CYS A 43 -32.83 -36.34 -24.49
N ASN A 44 -33.55 -36.41 -23.36
CA ASN A 44 -33.29 -35.56 -22.19
C ASN A 44 -31.88 -35.77 -21.61
N LYS A 45 -31.36 -37.00 -21.58
CA LYS A 45 -30.02 -37.30 -21.04
C LYS A 45 -28.92 -36.84 -21.99
N TRP A 46 -29.16 -37.00 -23.29
CA TRP A 46 -28.25 -36.51 -24.33
C TRP A 46 -28.18 -34.98 -24.36
N PHE A 47 -29.33 -34.32 -24.27
CA PHE A 47 -29.40 -32.85 -24.17
C PHE A 47 -28.72 -32.33 -22.91
N CYS A 48 -28.91 -33.00 -21.76
CA CYS A 48 -28.24 -32.63 -20.50
C CYS A 48 -26.71 -32.77 -20.60
N TRP A 49 -26.22 -33.85 -21.24
CA TRP A 49 -24.79 -34.01 -21.52
C TRP A 49 -24.24 -32.91 -22.44
N LEU A 50 -24.99 -32.55 -23.49
CA LEU A 50 -24.60 -31.49 -24.42
C LEU A 50 -24.52 -30.13 -23.72
N VAL A 51 -25.49 -29.81 -22.87
CA VAL A 51 -25.47 -28.59 -22.04
C VAL A 51 -24.28 -28.59 -21.08
N TRP A 52 -23.95 -29.73 -20.44
CA TRP A 52 -22.77 -29.85 -19.58
C TRP A 52 -21.46 -29.60 -20.33
N VAL A 53 -21.28 -30.24 -21.50
CA VAL A 53 -20.10 -30.02 -22.35
C VAL A 53 -20.00 -28.56 -22.79
N LEU A 54 -21.12 -27.97 -23.21
CA LEU A 54 -21.17 -26.57 -23.64
C LEU A 54 -20.72 -25.62 -22.53
N VAL A 55 -21.23 -25.80 -21.30
CA VAL A 55 -20.82 -24.94 -20.18
C VAL A 55 -19.36 -25.17 -19.80
N LYS A 56 -18.87 -26.40 -19.87
CA LYS A 56 -17.45 -26.72 -19.62
C LYS A 56 -16.54 -26.00 -20.63
N VAL A 57 -16.91 -25.99 -21.91
CA VAL A 57 -16.18 -25.26 -22.95
C VAL A 57 -16.26 -23.75 -22.72
N ILE A 58 -17.44 -23.21 -22.40
CA ILE A 58 -17.62 -21.78 -22.11
C ILE A 58 -16.78 -21.36 -20.90
N ARG A 59 -16.79 -22.14 -19.80
CA ARG A 59 -15.93 -21.93 -18.62
C ARG A 59 -14.47 -21.90 -19.05
N TRP A 60 -14.03 -22.92 -19.77
CA TRP A 60 -12.64 -23.02 -20.20
C TRP A 60 -12.23 -21.81 -21.04
N VAL A 61 -13.06 -21.38 -22.00
CA VAL A 61 -12.78 -20.20 -22.82
C VAL A 61 -12.78 -18.93 -21.97
N ILE A 62 -13.83 -18.66 -21.19
CA ILE A 62 -13.95 -17.41 -20.40
C ILE A 62 -12.84 -17.31 -19.36
N VAL A 63 -12.56 -18.39 -18.61
CA VAL A 63 -11.53 -18.38 -17.57
C VAL A 63 -10.14 -18.33 -18.19
N THR A 64 -9.86 -19.13 -19.23
CA THR A 64 -8.53 -19.14 -19.86
C THR A 64 -8.24 -17.82 -20.56
N VAL A 65 -9.16 -17.36 -21.42
CA VAL A 65 -9.00 -16.09 -22.15
C VAL A 65 -9.04 -14.92 -21.17
N GLY A 66 -9.97 -14.92 -20.21
CA GLY A 66 -10.10 -13.86 -19.21
C GLY A 66 -8.86 -13.72 -18.32
N LYS A 67 -8.33 -14.82 -17.79
CA LYS A 67 -7.08 -14.80 -17.01
C LYS A 67 -5.89 -14.38 -17.85
N TRP A 68 -5.73 -14.92 -19.06
CA TRP A 68 -4.60 -14.58 -19.93
C TRP A 68 -4.63 -13.15 -20.44
N VAL A 69 -5.77 -12.69 -20.95
CA VAL A 69 -5.94 -11.33 -21.45
C VAL A 69 -5.74 -10.34 -20.31
N THR A 70 -6.41 -10.56 -19.17
CA THR A 70 -6.24 -9.71 -17.99
C THR A 70 -4.78 -9.68 -17.57
N ARG A 71 -4.11 -10.83 -17.44
CA ARG A 71 -2.70 -10.91 -17.06
C ARG A 71 -1.77 -10.19 -18.02
N ILE A 72 -1.90 -10.43 -19.33
CA ILE A 72 -1.06 -9.78 -20.35
C ILE A 72 -1.28 -8.26 -20.31
N VAL A 73 -2.53 -7.81 -20.39
CA VAL A 73 -2.85 -6.38 -20.39
C VAL A 73 -2.35 -5.73 -19.11
N CYS A 74 -2.57 -6.37 -17.97
CA CYS A 74 -2.08 -5.92 -16.67
C CYS A 74 -0.57 -5.82 -16.57
N GLU A 75 0.16 -6.85 -16.99
CA GLU A 75 1.61 -6.87 -16.94
C GLU A 75 2.18 -5.79 -17.87
N VAL A 76 1.67 -5.69 -19.10
CA VAL A 76 2.13 -4.69 -20.08
C VAL A 76 1.82 -3.27 -19.61
N VAL A 77 0.58 -2.99 -19.19
CA VAL A 77 0.18 -1.65 -18.74
C VAL A 77 0.91 -1.24 -17.47
N ASN A 78 1.03 -2.10 -16.46
CA ASN A 78 1.77 -1.75 -15.25
C ASN A 78 3.25 -1.54 -15.52
N VAL A 79 3.87 -2.35 -16.40
CA VAL A 79 5.27 -2.13 -16.78
C VAL A 79 5.43 -0.77 -17.46
N ILE A 80 4.55 -0.39 -18.39
CA ILE A 80 4.60 0.93 -19.04
C ILE A 80 4.42 2.05 -18.01
N LEU A 81 3.42 1.94 -17.13
CA LEU A 81 3.17 2.93 -16.08
C LEU A 81 4.31 3.03 -15.08
N ASP A 82 4.91 1.92 -14.67
CA ASP A 82 6.06 1.88 -13.77
C ASP A 82 7.32 2.45 -14.43
N VAL A 83 7.52 2.22 -15.74
CA VAL A 83 8.61 2.86 -16.49
C VAL A 83 8.41 4.38 -16.56
N ILE A 84 7.20 4.85 -16.86
CA ILE A 84 6.87 6.28 -16.85
C ILE A 84 7.06 6.84 -15.44
N GLY A 85 6.54 6.15 -14.41
CA GLY A 85 6.68 6.52 -13.01
C GLY A 85 8.14 6.61 -12.59
N PHE A 86 8.98 5.68 -13.02
CA PHE A 86 10.42 5.69 -12.80
C PHE A 86 11.10 6.90 -13.46
N ILE A 87 10.77 7.21 -14.72
CA ILE A 87 11.30 8.40 -15.41
C ILE A 87 10.89 9.67 -14.67
N VAL A 88 9.62 9.78 -14.27
CA VAL A 88 9.14 10.94 -13.49
C VAL A 88 9.87 11.02 -12.16
N ASN A 89 10.01 9.91 -11.42
CA ASN A 89 10.75 9.88 -10.15
C ASN A 89 12.23 10.24 -10.34
N LEU A 90 12.84 9.89 -11.48
CA LEU A 90 14.20 10.30 -11.82
C LEU A 90 14.28 11.82 -12.04
N VAL A 91 13.30 12.42 -12.71
CA VAL A 91 13.21 13.89 -12.82
C VAL A 91 12.98 14.52 -11.45
N LEU A 92 12.13 13.93 -10.60
CA LEU A 92 11.90 14.37 -9.22
C LEU A 92 13.12 14.17 -8.31
N SER A 93 14.08 13.33 -8.70
CA SER A 93 15.33 13.15 -7.97
C SER A 93 16.38 14.24 -8.25
N ILE A 94 16.15 15.12 -9.23
CA ILE A 94 17.07 16.23 -9.52
C ILE A 94 17.12 17.16 -8.28
N PRO A 95 18.30 17.46 -7.72
CA PRO A 95 18.41 18.35 -6.58
C PRO A 95 17.76 19.72 -6.85
N ILE A 96 17.16 20.29 -5.82
CA ILE A 96 16.39 21.54 -5.79
C ILE A 96 15.10 21.45 -6.60
N ILE A 97 15.21 21.31 -7.92
CA ILE A 97 14.08 21.35 -8.86
C ILE A 97 13.13 20.19 -8.58
N GLY A 98 13.68 18.99 -8.46
CA GLY A 98 12.92 17.78 -8.16
C GLY A 98 12.29 17.82 -6.77
N GLY A 99 13.01 18.33 -5.76
CA GLY A 99 12.49 18.53 -4.40
C GLY A 99 11.27 19.45 -4.36
N ILE A 100 11.34 20.60 -5.04
CA ILE A 100 10.21 21.55 -5.16
C ILE A 100 9.04 20.91 -5.91
N LEU A 101 9.30 20.29 -7.06
CA LEU A 101 8.25 19.66 -7.88
C LEU A 101 7.54 18.54 -7.12
N ARG A 102 8.29 17.70 -6.39
CA ARG A 102 7.74 16.62 -5.56
C ARG A 102 6.86 17.17 -4.45
N THR A 103 7.33 18.20 -3.74
CA THR A 103 6.58 18.85 -2.67
C THR A 103 5.24 19.37 -3.21
N ILE A 104 5.26 20.08 -4.34
CA ILE A 104 4.06 20.63 -4.98
C ILE A 104 3.13 19.50 -5.44
N LEU A 105 3.66 18.51 -6.16
CA LEU A 105 2.86 17.41 -6.71
C LEU A 105 2.20 16.58 -5.60
N ASN A 106 2.94 16.24 -4.54
CA ASN A 106 2.38 15.49 -3.42
C ASN A 106 1.34 16.27 -2.64
N TRP A 107 1.54 17.58 -2.46
CA TRP A 107 0.57 18.46 -1.82
C TRP A 107 -0.70 18.64 -2.66
N VAL A 108 -0.57 18.88 -3.98
CA VAL A 108 -1.70 19.00 -4.91
C VAL A 108 -2.49 17.70 -4.99
N THR A 109 -1.82 16.56 -5.15
CA THR A 109 -2.50 15.24 -5.22
C THR A 109 -3.23 14.93 -3.92
N GLU A 110 -2.65 15.23 -2.76
CA GLU A 110 -3.34 15.08 -1.46
C GLU A 110 -4.62 15.91 -1.40
N ILE A 111 -4.58 17.18 -1.80
CA ILE A 111 -5.76 18.06 -1.81
C ILE A 111 -6.85 17.50 -2.74
N ILE A 112 -6.48 17.10 -3.96
CA ILE A 112 -7.44 16.56 -4.93
C ILE A 112 -8.13 15.31 -4.35
N TRP A 113 -7.36 14.36 -3.82
CA TRP A 113 -7.92 13.11 -3.30
C TRP A 113 -8.73 13.31 -2.03
N ARG A 114 -8.40 14.31 -1.22
CA ARG A 114 -9.24 14.73 -0.10
C ARG A 114 -10.57 15.31 -0.57
N ILE A 115 -10.58 16.19 -1.56
CA ILE A 115 -11.85 16.71 -2.11
C ILE A 115 -12.72 15.55 -2.62
N VAL A 116 -12.13 14.62 -3.38
CA VAL A 116 -12.85 13.42 -3.89
C VAL A 116 -13.36 12.54 -2.74
N GLY A 117 -12.55 12.35 -1.70
CA GLY A 117 -12.88 11.52 -0.53
C GLY A 117 -13.77 12.18 0.51
N LEU A 118 -14.25 13.42 0.31
CA LEU A 118 -14.96 14.17 1.36
C LEU A 118 -16.23 13.46 1.86
N ILE A 119 -16.97 12.80 0.96
CA ILE A 119 -18.16 12.01 1.33
C ILE A 119 -17.76 10.85 2.24
N ASP A 120 -16.66 10.18 1.92
CA ASP A 120 -16.11 9.09 2.73
C ASP A 120 -15.63 9.56 4.10
N PHE A 121 -15.02 10.74 4.17
CA PHE A 121 -14.63 11.38 5.42
C PHE A 121 -15.84 11.63 6.32
N LEU A 122 -16.91 12.24 5.78
CA LEU A 122 -18.14 12.49 6.53
C LEU A 122 -18.80 11.17 6.98
N GLY A 123 -18.84 10.16 6.10
CA GLY A 123 -19.31 8.83 6.46
C GLY A 123 -18.50 8.21 7.61
N SER A 124 -17.17 8.33 7.56
CA SER A 124 -16.24 7.84 8.58
C SER A 124 -16.43 8.54 9.93
N LEU A 125 -16.74 9.84 9.94
CA LEU A 125 -17.08 10.59 11.14
C LEU A 125 -18.40 10.12 11.77
N LEU A 126 -19.36 9.72 10.94
CA LEU A 126 -20.63 9.10 11.36
C LEU A 126 -20.48 7.61 11.75
N GLY A 127 -19.26 7.06 11.69
CA GLY A 127 -18.96 5.68 12.07
C GLY A 127 -19.06 4.67 10.92
N ILE A 128 -19.43 5.08 9.70
CA ILE A 128 -19.43 4.22 8.52
C ILE A 128 -17.99 4.07 8.05
N ARG A 129 -17.34 2.97 8.46
CA ARG A 129 -15.92 2.71 8.20
C ARG A 129 -15.73 1.38 7.49
N PRO A 130 -16.14 1.24 6.21
CA PRO A 130 -15.84 0.04 5.42
C PRO A 130 -14.33 -0.19 5.35
N ARG A 131 -13.90 -1.45 5.32
CA ARG A 131 -12.47 -1.78 5.41
C ARG A 131 -11.71 -1.20 4.21
N LYS A 132 -10.64 -0.46 4.49
CA LYS A 132 -9.73 0.11 3.48
C LYS A 132 -8.39 -0.62 3.49
N LYS A 133 -7.57 -0.37 2.49
CA LYS A 133 -6.19 -0.82 2.39
C LYS A 133 -5.24 0.38 2.39
N MET A 134 -4.07 0.17 2.95
CA MET A 134 -2.95 1.09 2.88
C MET A 134 -1.69 0.26 2.70
N TYR A 135 -0.71 0.74 1.94
CA TYR A 135 0.49 -0.01 1.66
C TYR A 135 1.71 0.69 2.22
N PHE A 136 2.63 -0.10 2.76
CA PHE A 136 3.91 0.43 3.22
C PHE A 136 5.04 -0.57 3.00
N GLY A 137 6.24 -0.03 2.86
CA GLY A 137 7.46 -0.81 2.67
C GLY A 137 8.58 -0.21 3.49
N VAL A 138 9.58 -1.03 3.85
CA VAL A 138 10.75 -0.55 4.57
C VAL A 138 11.94 -0.48 3.63
N VAL A 139 12.72 0.60 3.71
CA VAL A 139 13.99 0.76 3.02
C VAL A 139 15.09 0.93 4.05
N VAL A 140 16.11 0.06 3.95
CA VAL A 140 17.26 0.04 4.86
C VAL A 140 18.51 0.45 4.07
N PRO A 141 19.14 1.59 4.41
CA PRO A 141 20.44 1.97 3.88
C PRO A 141 21.52 0.96 4.29
N SER A 142 22.52 0.80 3.42
CA SER A 142 23.74 0.06 3.75
C SER A 142 24.88 1.05 3.96
N VAL A 143 25.60 0.92 5.08
CA VAL A 143 26.80 1.71 5.38
C VAL A 143 27.97 0.74 5.46
N GLY A 144 28.91 0.85 4.52
CA GLY A 144 30.06 -0.06 4.45
C GLY A 144 29.70 -1.53 4.20
N GLY A 145 28.56 -1.80 3.54
CA GLY A 145 28.09 -3.16 3.27
C GLY A 145 27.36 -3.82 4.44
N VAL A 146 27.22 -3.14 5.57
CA VAL A 146 26.55 -3.63 6.78
C VAL A 146 25.23 -2.87 7.00
N GLN A 147 24.21 -3.60 7.43
CA GLN A 147 22.91 -3.02 7.80
C GLN A 147 23.02 -2.23 9.09
N ILE A 148 22.34 -1.09 9.14
CA ILE A 148 22.30 -0.23 10.33
C ILE A 148 21.59 -0.95 11.48
N VAL A 149 20.55 -1.73 11.17
CA VAL A 149 19.69 -2.41 12.15
C VAL A 149 19.30 -3.80 11.64
N PRO A 150 19.22 -4.83 12.50
CA PRO A 150 18.78 -6.16 12.10
C PRO A 150 17.27 -6.19 11.76
N ASP A 151 16.88 -7.11 10.88
CA ASP A 151 15.49 -7.25 10.40
C ASP A 151 14.47 -7.48 11.53
N VAL A 152 14.88 -8.06 12.66
CA VAL A 152 14.00 -8.32 13.82
C VAL A 152 13.44 -7.02 14.44
N ASP A 153 14.27 -5.99 14.57
CA ASP A 153 13.86 -4.72 15.18
C ASP A 153 12.92 -3.95 14.24
N ILE A 154 13.15 -4.07 12.94
CA ILE A 154 12.28 -3.54 11.89
C ILE A 154 10.93 -4.24 11.93
N MET A 155 10.92 -5.58 11.96
CA MET A 155 9.68 -6.36 11.93
C MET A 155 8.80 -6.11 13.15
N ARG A 156 9.38 -5.78 14.31
CA ARG A 156 8.60 -5.35 15.48
C ARG A 156 7.78 -4.09 15.18
N GLN A 157 8.38 -3.07 14.56
CA GLN A 157 7.66 -1.84 14.20
C GLN A 157 6.62 -2.08 13.10
N VAL A 158 6.98 -2.90 12.10
CA VAL A 158 6.07 -3.35 11.03
C VAL A 158 4.83 -4.01 11.60
N ASN A 159 5.01 -5.02 12.47
CA ASN A 159 3.89 -5.76 13.06
C ASN A 159 3.02 -4.87 13.94
N SER A 160 3.63 -4.00 14.74
CA SER A 160 2.90 -3.07 15.61
C SER A 160 2.07 -2.08 14.79
N ALA A 161 2.61 -1.55 13.69
CA ALA A 161 1.87 -0.69 12.77
C ALA A 161 0.70 -1.45 12.10
N ILE A 162 0.93 -2.67 11.63
CA ILE A 162 -0.11 -3.50 11.00
C ILE A 162 -1.27 -3.71 11.98
N THR A 163 -0.97 -4.21 13.19
CA THR A 163 -1.98 -4.46 14.22
C THR A 163 -2.69 -3.16 14.61
N PHE A 164 -1.97 -2.06 14.75
CA PHE A 164 -2.55 -0.78 15.14
C PHE A 164 -3.58 -0.27 14.12
N TYR A 165 -3.20 -0.18 12.84
CA TYR A 165 -4.11 0.33 11.80
C TYR A 165 -5.27 -0.62 11.51
N ASP A 166 -5.05 -1.93 11.64
CA ASP A 166 -6.11 -2.93 11.50
C ASP A 166 -7.18 -2.76 12.58
N THR A 167 -6.75 -2.75 13.84
CA THR A 167 -7.66 -2.74 15.00
C THR A 167 -8.28 -1.36 15.26
N THR A 168 -7.50 -0.28 15.13
CA THR A 168 -7.94 1.08 15.50
C THR A 168 -8.64 1.78 14.34
N CYS A 169 -8.15 1.60 13.12
CA CYS A 169 -8.60 2.38 11.96
C CYS A 169 -9.49 1.59 10.99
N ASN A 170 -9.63 0.27 11.17
CA ASN A 170 -10.20 -0.67 10.19
C ASN A 170 -9.55 -0.50 8.79
N ILE A 171 -8.21 -0.45 8.79
CA ILE A 171 -7.39 -0.37 7.59
C ILE A 171 -6.48 -1.60 7.56
N ASN A 172 -6.61 -2.39 6.50
CA ASN A 172 -5.66 -3.46 6.19
C ASN A 172 -4.34 -2.84 5.73
N LEU A 173 -3.38 -2.73 6.65
CA LEU A 173 -2.06 -2.23 6.33
C LEU A 173 -1.20 -3.37 5.75
N ILE A 174 -0.90 -3.27 4.45
CA ILE A 174 -0.23 -4.31 3.68
C ILE A 174 1.26 -3.99 3.60
N PHE A 175 2.07 -4.86 4.20
CA PHE A 175 3.52 -4.78 4.14
C PHE A 175 4.07 -5.35 2.83
N THR A 176 4.86 -4.55 2.11
CA THR A 176 5.43 -4.91 0.80
C THR A 176 6.86 -5.45 0.87
N GLY A 177 7.38 -5.68 2.08
CA GLY A 177 8.72 -6.22 2.33
C GLY A 177 9.79 -5.18 2.64
N ILE A 178 10.96 -5.68 3.04
CA ILE A 178 12.17 -4.88 3.31
C ILE A 178 13.02 -4.82 2.04
N CYS A 179 13.41 -3.62 1.61
CA CYS A 179 14.45 -3.46 0.60
C CYS A 179 15.74 -2.94 1.22
N LYS A 180 16.85 -3.60 0.89
CA LYS A 180 18.20 -3.22 1.33
C LYS A 180 18.85 -2.50 0.16
N THR A 181 18.95 -1.18 0.24
CA THR A 181 19.45 -0.39 -0.89
C THR A 181 20.97 -0.47 -0.97
N GLY A 182 21.50 -0.71 -2.18
CA GLY A 182 22.92 -0.63 -2.49
C GLY A 182 23.40 0.79 -2.79
N ILE A 183 22.50 1.78 -2.75
CA ILE A 183 22.83 3.19 -2.98
C ILE A 183 23.43 3.75 -1.70
N THR A 184 24.64 4.29 -1.81
CA THR A 184 25.34 4.93 -0.68
C THR A 184 24.58 6.17 -0.23
N PRO A 185 24.11 6.22 1.03
CA PRO A 185 23.43 7.40 1.55
C PRO A 185 24.43 8.55 1.76
N PRO A 186 24.06 9.81 1.44
CA PRO A 186 24.80 10.97 1.92
C PRO A 186 24.66 11.09 3.45
N ALA A 187 25.51 11.88 4.11
CA ALA A 187 25.42 12.08 5.56
C ALA A 187 24.02 12.58 6.01
N ALA A 188 23.42 13.49 5.24
CA ALA A 188 22.06 14.00 5.47
C ALA A 188 20.95 12.97 5.17
N GLY A 189 21.27 11.83 4.56
CA GLY A 189 20.37 10.67 4.40
C GLY A 189 20.51 9.64 5.52
N LEU A 190 21.50 9.80 6.41
CA LEU A 190 21.72 8.97 7.61
C LEU A 190 21.33 9.68 8.90
N SER A 191 21.56 10.99 8.98
CA SER A 191 21.09 11.85 10.08
C SER A 191 20.13 12.88 9.50
N VAL A 192 18.86 12.79 9.87
CA VAL A 192 17.78 13.59 9.28
C VAL A 192 17.28 14.61 10.29
N GLY A 193 17.19 15.87 9.89
CA GLY A 193 16.53 16.92 10.67
C GLY A 193 15.01 16.77 10.62
N CYS A 194 14.36 16.77 11.77
CA CYS A 194 12.91 16.85 11.92
C CYS A 194 12.44 18.25 12.31
N ASP A 195 12.90 19.20 11.51
CA ASP A 195 12.55 20.60 11.64
C ASP A 195 12.39 21.22 10.24
N ALA A 196 12.14 22.52 10.20
CA ALA A 196 12.08 23.25 8.93
C ALA A 196 13.39 23.13 8.13
N GLY A 197 14.54 23.07 8.81
CA GLY A 197 15.84 22.89 8.17
C GLY A 197 15.96 21.54 7.46
N GLY A 198 15.51 20.47 8.11
CA GLY A 198 15.40 19.13 7.54
C GLY A 198 14.45 19.05 6.35
N PHE A 199 13.29 19.71 6.45
CA PHE A 199 12.34 19.82 5.34
C PHE A 199 12.99 20.45 4.09
N PHE A 200 13.73 21.54 4.24
CA PHE A 200 14.43 22.18 3.11
C PHE A 200 15.69 21.44 2.68
N ASN A 201 16.38 20.74 3.58
CA ASN A 201 17.48 19.85 3.23
C ASN A 201 17.01 18.69 2.35
N ASP A 202 15.75 18.29 2.48
CA ASP A 202 15.15 17.30 1.60
C ASP A 202 14.96 17.79 0.16
N TRP A 203 15.02 19.10 -0.09
CA TRP A 203 15.07 19.60 -1.46
C TRP A 203 16.44 19.36 -2.11
N TRP A 204 17.46 18.99 -1.35
CA TRP A 204 18.83 18.78 -1.83
C TRP A 204 19.18 17.30 -1.95
N LEU A 205 20.45 16.96 -1.74
CA LEU A 205 21.02 15.63 -1.94
C LEU A 205 20.35 14.55 -1.08
N ALA A 206 19.84 14.90 0.11
CA ALA A 206 19.13 13.97 0.99
C ALA A 206 17.83 13.46 0.33
N GLY A 207 17.01 14.36 -0.19
CA GLY A 207 15.77 13.95 -0.86
C GLY A 207 16.00 13.29 -2.20
N SER A 208 17.01 13.73 -2.97
CA SER A 208 17.46 13.00 -4.15
C SER A 208 17.79 11.55 -3.81
N TYR A 209 18.50 11.31 -2.70
CA TYR A 209 18.80 9.96 -2.24
C TYR A 209 17.53 9.17 -1.91
N PHE A 210 16.60 9.74 -1.13
CA PHE A 210 15.35 9.06 -0.77
C PHE A 210 14.50 8.72 -2.00
N GLU A 211 14.42 9.60 -3.00
CA GLU A 211 13.69 9.32 -4.23
C GLU A 211 14.33 8.22 -5.07
N ILE A 212 15.66 8.28 -5.27
CA ILE A 212 16.35 7.25 -6.07
C ILE A 212 16.27 5.91 -5.34
N ALA A 213 16.52 5.89 -4.02
CA ALA A 213 16.37 4.68 -3.22
C ALA A 213 14.94 4.13 -3.33
N SER A 214 13.91 4.97 -3.23
CA SER A 214 12.51 4.57 -3.40
C SER A 214 12.22 3.99 -4.79
N ALA A 215 12.68 4.69 -5.85
CA ALA A 215 12.46 4.29 -7.23
C ALA A 215 13.16 2.97 -7.58
N THR A 216 14.37 2.74 -7.05
CA THR A 216 15.13 1.52 -7.27
C THR A 216 14.63 0.35 -6.42
N CYS A 217 14.37 0.56 -5.12
CA CYS A 217 13.96 -0.50 -4.20
C CYS A 217 12.49 -0.92 -4.36
N LYS A 218 11.63 0.03 -4.70
CA LYS A 218 10.17 -0.12 -4.75
C LYS A 218 9.66 0.37 -6.10
N PHE A 219 10.21 -0.24 -7.16
CA PHE A 219 9.89 0.06 -8.55
C PHE A 219 8.44 -0.29 -8.91
N THR A 220 7.95 -1.43 -8.43
CA THR A 220 6.58 -1.90 -8.74
C THR A 220 5.53 -0.97 -8.13
N ASP A 221 4.54 -0.59 -8.95
CA ASP A 221 3.49 0.38 -8.63
C ASP A 221 4.04 1.78 -8.30
N SER A 222 5.24 2.13 -8.79
CA SER A 222 5.88 3.42 -8.53
C SER A 222 5.09 4.60 -9.08
N PHE A 223 4.32 4.40 -10.15
CA PHE A 223 3.43 5.42 -10.71
C PHE A 223 2.38 5.90 -9.70
N ARG A 224 1.97 5.05 -8.75
CA ARG A 224 1.00 5.42 -7.70
C ARG A 224 1.54 6.50 -6.78
N ARG A 225 2.86 6.55 -6.55
CA ARG A 225 3.50 7.64 -5.81
C ARG A 225 3.44 8.97 -6.57
N VAL A 226 3.39 8.93 -7.89
CA VAL A 226 3.28 10.12 -8.75
C VAL A 226 1.82 10.63 -8.79
N ILE A 227 0.84 9.74 -8.93
CA ILE A 227 -0.57 10.17 -8.98
C ILE A 227 -1.19 10.35 -7.58
N GLY A 228 -0.52 9.90 -6.53
CA GLY A 228 -0.95 9.96 -5.13
C GLY A 228 -1.96 8.89 -4.71
N LEU A 229 -2.74 8.32 -5.63
CA LEU A 229 -3.80 7.36 -5.28
C LEU A 229 -3.24 6.01 -4.85
N GLY A 230 -3.46 5.64 -3.58
CA GLY A 230 -2.93 4.40 -3.01
C GLY A 230 -1.41 4.37 -3.03
N ALA A 231 -0.78 5.55 -2.97
CA ALA A 231 0.66 5.69 -2.90
C ALA A 231 1.18 4.93 -1.67
N GLU A 232 2.21 4.12 -1.88
CA GLU A 232 2.86 3.41 -0.78
C GLU A 232 3.65 4.39 0.10
N ILE A 233 3.49 4.27 1.42
CA ILE A 233 4.31 5.00 2.38
C ILE A 233 5.59 4.22 2.63
N LEU A 234 6.75 4.82 2.36
CA LEU A 234 8.04 4.17 2.57
C LEU A 234 8.63 4.56 3.92
N VAL A 235 9.02 3.58 4.71
CA VAL A 235 9.67 3.78 6.02
C VAL A 235 11.17 3.60 5.83
N PHE A 236 11.91 4.69 5.91
CA PHE A 236 13.38 4.69 5.85
C PHE A 236 13.97 4.51 7.24
N ILE A 237 14.84 3.51 7.39
CA ILE A 237 15.61 3.34 8.63
C ILE A 237 16.85 4.22 8.54
N VAL A 238 16.99 5.20 9.44
CA VAL A 238 18.14 6.10 9.50
C VAL A 238 18.93 5.87 10.79
N GLN A 239 20.16 6.42 10.86
CA GLN A 239 20.99 6.30 12.06
C GLN A 239 20.52 7.24 13.17
N ASP A 240 20.06 8.42 12.80
CA ASP A 240 19.75 9.49 13.73
C ASP A 240 18.70 10.44 13.14
N VAL A 241 17.82 10.94 13.99
CA VAL A 241 16.80 11.93 13.70
C VAL A 241 16.95 13.04 14.74
N THR A 242 17.25 14.23 14.25
CA THR A 242 17.42 15.42 15.09
C THR A 242 16.12 16.24 15.11
N PRO A 243 15.85 17.06 16.13
CA PRO A 243 16.65 17.32 17.33
C PRO A 243 16.66 16.13 18.32
N VAL A 244 17.54 16.18 19.32
CA VAL A 244 17.72 15.13 20.33
C VAL A 244 16.38 14.74 20.98
N ASN A 245 16.17 13.44 21.21
CA ASN A 245 14.93 12.79 21.68
C ASN A 245 13.83 12.62 20.62
N THR A 246 14.10 12.97 19.38
CA THR A 246 13.28 12.56 18.24
C THR A 246 13.68 11.15 17.82
N ASN A 247 12.74 10.33 17.38
CA ASN A 247 13.03 8.96 16.92
C ASN A 247 12.43 8.65 15.55
N GLY A 248 11.67 9.60 15.01
CA GLY A 248 11.05 9.50 13.71
C GLY A 248 10.78 10.88 13.18
N CYS A 249 10.64 10.97 11.86
CA CYS A 249 10.20 12.19 11.24
C CYS A 249 9.33 11.91 10.03
N SER A 250 8.36 12.78 9.86
CA SER A 250 7.48 12.83 8.72
C SER A 250 7.28 14.28 8.30
N PHE A 251 7.54 14.56 7.03
CA PHE A 251 7.27 15.87 6.45
C PHE A 251 5.82 16.00 6.00
N THR A 252 4.90 15.29 6.65
CA THR A 252 3.46 15.24 6.35
C THR A 252 3.17 14.72 4.93
N SER A 253 2.06 15.10 4.31
CA SER A 253 1.67 14.62 2.97
C SER A 253 2.55 15.12 1.82
N THR A 254 3.58 15.93 2.10
CA THR A 254 4.49 16.45 1.08
C THR A 254 5.43 15.37 0.56
N HIS A 255 5.57 14.27 1.29
CA HIS A 255 6.41 13.14 0.94
C HIS A 255 5.61 11.84 1.08
N ASN A 256 5.95 10.84 0.27
CA ASN A 256 5.36 9.49 0.36
C ASN A 256 6.26 8.57 1.20
N TYR A 257 7.07 9.13 2.09
CA TYR A 257 7.97 8.39 2.95
C TYR A 257 8.10 9.08 4.31
N VAL A 258 8.55 8.31 5.28
CA VAL A 258 8.86 8.71 6.64
C VAL A 258 10.22 8.15 7.02
N VAL A 259 10.90 8.76 7.96
CA VAL A 259 12.20 8.29 8.48
C VAL A 259 12.02 7.89 9.93
N ILE A 260 12.67 6.81 10.34
CA ILE A 260 12.66 6.34 11.73
C ILE A 260 14.05 5.87 12.14
N GLU A 261 14.37 6.08 13.42
CA GLU A 261 15.45 5.39 14.09
C GLU A 261 14.93 4.06 14.62
N ALA A 262 15.48 2.94 14.17
CA ALA A 262 15.10 1.65 14.72
C ALA A 262 15.96 1.31 15.94
N LYS A 263 15.52 1.79 17.11
CA LYS A 263 16.13 1.50 18.43
C LYS A 263 15.52 0.24 19.07
N PRO A 264 16.32 -0.60 19.78
CA PRO A 264 15.94 -1.96 20.13
C PRO A 264 14.84 -2.18 21.20
N THR A 265 14.39 -1.23 22.04
CA THR A 265 13.41 -1.58 23.12
C THR A 265 12.13 -0.76 23.25
N ASP A 266 12.11 0.57 23.05
CA ASP A 266 10.95 1.37 23.55
C ASP A 266 10.05 1.99 22.47
N GLN A 267 10.17 1.57 21.20
CA GLN A 267 9.68 2.36 20.05
C GLN A 267 8.86 1.56 19.04
N ALA A 268 8.03 0.64 19.52
CA ALA A 268 7.24 -0.25 18.66
C ALA A 268 6.28 0.50 17.71
N PHE A 269 5.75 1.65 18.12
CA PHE A 269 4.75 2.40 17.34
C PHE A 269 5.29 3.64 16.63
N VAL A 270 6.61 3.86 16.60
CA VAL A 270 7.19 5.04 15.93
C VAL A 270 6.86 5.04 14.44
N ALA A 271 7.03 3.91 13.73
CA ALA A 271 6.59 3.80 12.34
C ALA A 271 5.11 4.18 12.15
N ALA A 272 4.22 3.71 13.03
CA ALA A 272 2.79 4.02 12.97
C ALA A 272 2.51 5.52 13.22
N HIS A 273 3.21 6.12 14.18
CA HIS A 273 3.14 7.54 14.49
C HIS A 273 3.53 8.40 13.27
N GLU A 274 4.68 8.12 12.65
CA GLU A 274 5.16 8.89 11.50
C GLU A 274 4.25 8.71 10.27
N MET A 275 3.72 7.51 10.05
CA MET A 275 2.70 7.26 9.02
C MET A 275 1.41 8.05 9.30
N GLY A 276 1.06 8.24 10.57
CA GLY A 276 -0.01 9.14 11.00
C GLY A 276 0.22 10.57 10.53
N HIS A 277 1.42 11.12 10.74
CA HIS A 277 1.81 12.43 10.22
C HIS A 277 1.75 12.51 8.69
N ALA A 278 2.22 11.47 7.98
CA ALA A 278 2.12 11.41 6.52
C ALA A 278 0.66 11.49 6.04
N CYS A 279 -0.28 11.06 6.88
CA CYS A 279 -1.72 11.13 6.64
C CYS A 279 -2.42 12.39 7.23
N TRP A 280 -1.68 13.46 7.54
CA TRP A 280 -2.14 14.73 8.15
C TRP A 280 -2.58 14.67 9.61
N LEU A 281 -2.16 13.67 10.37
CA LEU A 281 -2.29 13.80 11.82
C LEU A 281 -1.27 14.79 12.35
N THR A 282 -1.70 15.66 13.26
CA THR A 282 -0.81 16.53 14.04
C THR A 282 -0.60 15.93 15.42
N HIS A 283 0.40 16.44 16.15
CA HIS A 283 0.59 16.03 17.53
C HIS A 283 -0.65 16.27 18.38
N ASP A 284 -0.88 15.36 19.33
CA ASP A 284 -1.89 15.44 20.36
C ASP A 284 -1.20 15.50 21.74
N SER A 285 -1.79 16.21 22.69
CA SER A 285 -1.22 16.34 24.04
C SER A 285 -1.51 15.13 24.95
N ASP A 286 -2.51 14.31 24.64
CA ASP A 286 -2.84 13.11 25.41
C ASP A 286 -1.72 12.07 25.26
N THR A 287 -1.17 11.63 26.39
CA THR A 287 -0.08 10.67 26.46
C THR A 287 -0.47 9.28 25.99
N ASN A 288 -1.76 8.97 25.94
CA ASN A 288 -2.27 7.71 25.39
C ASN A 288 -2.52 7.78 23.89
N ASN A 289 -2.49 8.97 23.29
CA ASN A 289 -2.73 9.12 21.86
C ASN A 289 -1.51 8.65 21.06
N LEU A 290 -1.74 7.97 19.92
CA LEU A 290 -0.65 7.60 19.02
C LEU A 290 0.17 8.84 18.64
N MET A 291 -0.49 9.97 18.42
CA MET A 291 0.13 11.22 17.98
C MET A 291 0.73 12.04 19.12
N ASN A 292 0.96 11.46 20.29
CA ASN A 292 1.71 12.17 21.32
C ASN A 292 3.12 12.49 20.83
N GLY A 293 3.61 13.71 21.07
CA GLY A 293 4.96 14.12 20.67
C GLY A 293 6.10 13.45 21.47
N SER A 294 5.76 12.66 22.49
CA SER A 294 6.69 11.80 23.22
C SER A 294 6.62 10.36 22.70
N THR A 295 7.52 9.49 23.14
CA THR A 295 7.51 8.08 22.73
C THR A 295 6.12 7.45 22.97
N PRO A 296 5.51 6.85 21.93
CA PRO A 296 4.17 6.29 22.05
C PRO A 296 4.08 5.20 23.13
N VAL A 297 2.98 5.20 23.89
CA VAL A 297 2.69 4.16 24.88
C VAL A 297 2.47 2.79 24.21
N ALA A 298 2.52 1.72 25.01
CA ALA A 298 2.43 0.34 24.50
C ALA A 298 1.10 -0.02 23.82
N ASN A 299 0.03 0.74 24.04
CA ASN A 299 -1.28 0.55 23.40
C ASN A 299 -1.89 1.94 23.10
N PRO A 300 -1.40 2.63 22.06
CA PRO A 300 -1.87 3.97 21.78
C PRO A 300 -3.29 3.93 21.19
N VAL A 301 -3.98 5.06 21.25
CA VAL A 301 -5.31 5.24 20.66
C VAL A 301 -5.35 6.40 19.68
N LEU A 302 -6.38 6.44 18.84
CA LEU A 302 -6.72 7.62 18.03
C LEU A 302 -8.18 8.00 18.28
N THR A 303 -8.45 9.30 18.26
CA THR A 303 -9.82 9.82 18.29
C THR A 303 -10.55 9.46 16.99
N SER A 304 -11.89 9.46 17.03
CA SER A 304 -12.70 9.25 15.83
C SER A 304 -12.36 10.23 14.71
N LEU A 305 -12.07 11.49 15.03
CA LEU A 305 -11.65 12.49 14.05
C LEU A 305 -10.30 12.10 13.40
N GLN A 306 -9.30 11.73 14.22
CA GLN A 306 -8.00 11.31 13.69
C GLN A 306 -8.12 10.05 12.82
N ILE A 307 -8.92 9.07 13.23
CA ILE A 307 -9.20 7.87 12.42
C ILE A 307 -9.81 8.28 11.07
N SER A 308 -10.78 9.20 11.07
CA SER A 308 -11.38 9.69 9.83
C SER A 308 -10.38 10.46 8.95
N VAL A 309 -9.49 11.26 9.54
CA VAL A 309 -8.44 12.00 8.81
C VAL A 309 -7.44 11.05 8.14
N VAL A 310 -6.99 10.00 8.84
CA VAL A 310 -6.10 8.97 8.27
C VAL A 310 -6.77 8.29 7.10
N ARG A 311 -8.01 7.81 7.30
CA ARG A 311 -8.78 7.10 6.27
C ARG A 311 -9.07 7.95 5.04
N TRP A 312 -9.02 9.28 5.19
CA TRP A 312 -9.24 10.27 4.14
C TRP A 312 -7.97 10.66 3.38
N SER A 313 -6.81 10.12 3.75
CA SER A 313 -5.55 10.34 3.05
C SER A 313 -5.52 9.63 1.68
N LYS A 314 -4.74 10.18 0.73
CA LYS A 314 -4.47 9.56 -0.59
C LYS A 314 -3.87 8.15 -0.49
N HIS A 315 -3.22 7.83 0.62
CA HIS A 315 -2.61 6.52 0.89
C HIS A 315 -3.64 5.42 1.21
N CYS A 316 -4.86 5.79 1.59
CA CYS A 316 -5.91 4.87 2.02
C CYS A 316 -6.96 4.65 0.91
N VAL A 317 -6.98 3.46 0.33
CA VAL A 317 -7.83 3.11 -0.82
C VAL A 317 -8.71 1.89 -0.55
N TYR A 318 -9.74 1.71 -1.38
CA TYR A 318 -10.57 0.49 -1.36
C TYR A 318 -10.00 -0.63 -2.22
N ILE A 319 -9.14 -0.27 -3.18
CA ILE A 319 -8.52 -1.13 -4.19
C ILE A 319 -7.05 -1.37 -3.88
#